data_AF-A0A068FRE9-F1
#
_entry.id   AF-A0A068FRE9-F1
#
_cell.length_a   1.000
_cell.length_b   1.000
_cell.length_c   1.000
_cell.angle_alpha   90.00
_cell.angle_beta   90.00
_cell.angle_gamma   90.00
#
_symmetry.space_group_name_H-M   'P 1'
#
loop_
_entity.id
_entity.type
_entity.pdbx_description
1 polymer ?
#
loop_
_entity_poly.entity_id
_entity_poly.type
_entity_poly.pdbx_seq_one_letter_code
_entity_poly.pdbx_strand_id
1 'polypeptide(L)'
;MAKPSDEQQRALTGLLGLGNHSARKSHYPELAARLDELETERNRYKWLFENAVHGIFQASLLEGMRAANPALARMLGYQDPQEVLFSLTDLAGTLFVGGAQELESIGEILQRERSLLGYETQLRRKDGSVLDVLMNLLLKPDQEGLVEGFVADITERKQAQERLQQLNDELEQRVTARTNELLDANRNLQQQITQRKQIAEALRDARDAAEAANRSKDKYIAAA
;
A
#
# COMPACT_ATOMS: atom_id res chain seq x y z
N MET A 1 29.36 49.60 73.37
CA MET A 1 29.30 50.72 72.40
C MET A 1 29.48 50.15 70.99
N ALA A 2 28.38 49.81 70.31
CA ALA A 2 28.41 49.35 68.92
C ALA A 2 28.47 50.58 68.00
N LYS A 3 29.33 50.53 66.98
CA LYS A 3 29.63 51.67 66.10
C LYS A 3 28.40 52.03 65.22
N PRO A 4 28.15 53.31 64.93
CA PRO A 4 27.01 53.78 64.12
C PRO A 4 27.05 53.39 62.62
N SER A 5 28.04 52.60 62.19
CA SER A 5 28.23 52.21 60.78
C SER A 5 27.34 51.03 60.33
N ASP A 6 26.91 50.17 61.27
CA ASP A 6 26.13 48.96 60.93
C ASP A 6 24.64 49.25 60.72
N GLU A 7 24.09 50.27 61.37
CA GLU A 7 22.70 50.71 61.15
C GLU A 7 22.51 51.39 59.80
N GLN A 8 23.51 52.16 59.35
CA GLN A 8 23.45 52.81 58.03
C GLN A 8 23.59 51.79 56.89
N GLN A 9 24.36 50.72 57.06
CA GLN A 9 24.41 49.63 56.07
C GLN A 9 23.10 48.83 56.01
N ARG A 10 22.45 48.58 57.16
CA ARG A 10 21.11 47.96 57.18
C ARG A 10 20.05 48.85 56.54
N ALA A 11 20.10 50.15 56.78
CA ALA A 11 19.20 51.11 56.15
C ALA A 11 19.42 51.20 54.63
N LEU A 12 20.68 51.17 54.16
CA LEU A 12 20.98 51.15 52.71
C LEU A 12 20.50 49.86 52.03
N THR A 13 20.60 48.73 52.73
CA THR A 13 20.12 47.43 52.22
C THR A 13 18.59 47.35 52.19
N GLY A 14 17.89 48.18 52.99
CA GLY A 14 16.44 48.34 52.92
C GLY A 14 15.97 49.34 51.85
N LEU A 15 16.82 50.28 51.43
CA LEU A 15 16.50 51.35 50.46
C LEU A 15 16.89 50.99 49.02
N LEU A 16 17.93 50.17 48.84
CA LEU A 16 18.13 49.39 47.62
C LEU A 16 17.12 48.25 47.68
N GLY A 17 16.00 48.38 46.98
CA GLY A 17 14.94 47.38 46.87
C GLY A 17 15.38 46.04 46.25
N LEU A 18 16.35 45.38 46.87
CA LEU A 18 16.66 43.97 46.72
C LEU A 18 15.80 43.20 47.73
N GLY A 19 14.49 43.44 47.66
CA GLY A 19 13.53 42.56 48.29
C GLY A 19 13.70 41.16 47.71
N ASN A 20 13.65 40.16 48.59
CA ASN A 20 13.61 38.72 48.31
C ASN A 20 12.40 38.26 47.46
N HIS A 21 11.93 39.09 46.52
CA HIS A 21 10.89 38.75 45.56
C HIS A 21 11.52 38.45 44.19
N SER A 22 12.36 37.43 44.15
CA SER A 22 12.77 36.82 42.89
C SER A 22 11.72 35.80 42.42
N ALA A 23 10.47 36.25 42.25
CA ALA A 23 9.46 35.48 41.52
C ALA A 23 9.89 35.26 40.04
N ARG A 24 10.83 36.07 39.54
CA ARG A 24 11.46 35.86 38.23
C ARG A 24 12.45 34.69 38.17
N LYS A 25 13.08 34.25 39.28
CA LYS A 25 14.05 33.13 39.23
C LYS A 25 13.39 31.74 39.26
N SER A 26 12.17 31.62 39.79
CA SER A 26 11.47 30.33 39.83
C SER A 26 10.93 29.88 38.47
N HIS A 27 10.67 30.80 37.55
CA HIS A 27 10.11 30.48 36.23
C HIS A 27 11.15 30.07 35.18
N TYR A 28 12.43 30.38 35.36
CA TYR A 28 13.47 30.00 34.39
C TYR A 28 13.68 28.48 34.24
N PRO A 29 13.74 27.67 35.32
CA PRO A 29 13.92 26.22 35.15
C PRO A 29 12.68 25.54 34.56
N GLU A 30 11.46 25.95 34.92
CA GLU A 30 10.24 25.40 34.32
C GLU A 30 10.05 25.81 32.85
N LEU A 31 10.38 27.06 32.51
CA LEU A 31 10.35 27.53 31.13
C LEU A 31 11.43 26.84 30.29
N ALA A 32 12.63 26.65 30.83
CA ALA A 32 13.71 25.92 30.17
C ALA A 32 13.33 24.44 29.95
N ALA A 33 12.72 23.79 30.94
CA ALA A 33 12.23 22.43 30.80
C ALA A 33 11.14 22.31 29.73
N ARG A 34 10.18 23.26 29.68
CA ARG A 34 9.16 23.30 28.62
C ARG A 34 9.75 23.57 27.23
N LEU A 35 10.77 24.43 27.14
CA LEU A 35 11.45 24.69 25.88
C LEU A 35 12.22 23.45 25.40
N ASP A 36 12.92 22.76 26.29
CA ASP A 36 13.63 21.51 26.00
C ASP A 36 12.66 20.39 25.58
N GLU A 37 11.51 20.28 26.25
CA GLU A 37 10.44 19.35 25.88
C GLU A 37 9.88 19.67 24.48
N LEU A 38 9.59 20.94 24.19
CA LEU A 38 9.12 21.39 22.88
C LEU A 38 10.18 21.16 21.78
N GLU A 39 11.45 21.40 22.07
CA GLU A 39 12.54 21.14 21.14
C GLU A 39 12.69 19.64 20.87
N THR A 40 12.57 18.81 21.91
CA THR A 40 12.61 17.35 21.78
C THR A 40 11.45 16.83 20.94
N GLU A 41 10.23 17.28 21.19
CA GLU A 41 9.06 16.91 20.38
C GLU A 41 9.21 17.38 18.93
N ARG A 42 9.62 18.63 18.72
CA ARG A 42 9.85 19.18 17.37
C ARG A 42 10.89 18.36 16.61
N ASN A 43 12.00 18.01 17.26
CA ASN A 43 13.06 17.20 16.67
C ASN A 43 12.56 15.80 16.32
N ARG A 44 11.72 15.19 17.17
CA ARG A 44 11.08 13.89 16.89
C ARG A 44 10.18 13.98 15.65
N TYR A 45 9.29 14.97 15.58
CA TYR A 45 8.40 15.14 14.43
C TYR A 45 9.16 15.43 13.15
N LYS A 46 10.18 16.29 13.22
CA LYS A 46 11.06 16.58 12.07
C LYS A 46 11.74 15.31 11.58
N TRP A 47 12.30 14.51 12.48
CA TRP A 47 12.97 13.27 12.13
C TRP A 47 12.01 12.27 11.46
N LEU A 48 10.79 12.10 11.98
CA LEU A 48 9.76 11.23 11.37
C LEU A 48 9.35 11.72 9.99
N PHE A 49 9.19 13.03 9.81
CA PHE A 49 8.86 13.63 8.53
C PHE A 49 9.97 13.38 7.50
N GLU A 50 11.23 13.65 7.86
CA GLU A 50 12.39 13.53 6.97
C GLU A 50 12.74 12.08 6.60
N ASN A 51 12.52 11.14 7.53
CA ASN A 51 12.88 9.72 7.38
C ASN A 51 11.69 8.80 7.05
N ALA A 52 10.49 9.35 6.86
CA ALA A 52 9.35 8.55 6.44
C ALA A 52 9.63 7.86 5.10
N VAL A 53 9.16 6.62 4.96
CA VAL A 53 9.21 5.87 3.70
C VAL A 53 8.16 6.41 2.73
N HIS A 54 7.01 6.81 3.26
CA HIS A 54 5.91 7.37 2.50
C HIS A 54 6.13 8.86 2.22
N GLY A 55 5.61 9.31 1.08
CA GLY A 55 5.55 10.74 0.78
C GLY A 55 4.61 11.41 1.78
N ILE A 56 5.08 12.43 2.46
CA ILE A 56 4.26 13.26 3.36
C ILE A 56 4.32 14.67 2.81
N PHE A 57 3.16 15.30 2.68
CA PHE A 57 3.07 16.65 2.19
C PHE A 57 1.95 17.42 2.86
N GLN A 58 2.01 18.72 2.69
CA GLN A 58 0.95 19.63 3.03
C GLN A 58 0.71 20.53 1.82
N ALA A 59 -0.54 20.67 1.42
CA ALA A 59 -0.91 21.48 0.26
C ALA A 59 -2.21 22.25 0.51
N SER A 60 -2.31 23.42 -0.09
CA SER A 60 -3.58 24.07 -0.33
C SER A 60 -4.08 23.62 -1.70
N LEU A 61 -5.36 23.25 -1.80
CA LEU A 61 -5.96 22.89 -3.09
C LEU A 61 -5.97 24.06 -4.09
N LEU A 62 -5.80 25.30 -3.60
CA LEU A 62 -5.78 26.52 -4.42
C LEU A 62 -4.36 27.05 -4.66
N GLU A 63 -3.50 27.01 -3.63
CA GLU A 63 -2.17 27.65 -3.67
C GLU A 63 -1.02 26.67 -3.92
N GLY A 64 -1.30 25.36 -3.94
CA GLY A 64 -0.32 24.32 -4.21
C GLY A 64 0.42 23.82 -2.97
N MET A 65 1.60 23.21 -3.18
CA MET A 65 2.41 22.58 -2.13
C MET A 65 2.97 23.60 -1.14
N ARG A 66 2.74 23.37 0.16
CA ARG A 66 3.30 24.15 1.27
C ARG A 66 4.46 23.45 1.97
N ALA A 67 4.44 22.12 2.02
CA ALA A 67 5.52 21.32 2.55
C ALA A 67 5.55 19.95 1.87
N ALA A 68 6.74 19.39 1.70
CA ALA A 68 6.95 18.05 1.17
C ALA A 68 8.15 17.44 1.86
N ASN A 69 8.09 16.13 2.13
CA ASN A 69 9.22 15.41 2.70
C ASN A 69 10.18 14.87 1.62
N PRO A 70 11.40 14.43 1.99
CA PRO A 70 12.36 13.82 1.07
C PRO A 70 11.83 12.62 0.31
N ALA A 71 10.94 11.83 0.92
CA ALA A 71 10.36 10.67 0.25
C ALA A 71 9.45 11.07 -0.92
N LEU A 72 8.58 12.06 -0.74
CA LEU A 72 7.72 12.56 -1.83
C LEU A 72 8.56 13.13 -2.96
N ALA A 73 9.59 13.93 -2.63
CA ALA A 73 10.50 14.49 -3.62
C ALA A 73 11.15 13.39 -4.48
N ARG A 74 11.71 12.36 -3.84
CA ARG A 74 12.29 11.20 -4.54
C ARG A 74 11.26 10.43 -5.37
N MET A 75 10.06 10.19 -4.86
CA MET A 75 8.98 9.51 -5.59
C MET A 75 8.61 10.24 -6.89
N LEU A 76 8.55 11.57 -6.82
CA LEU A 76 8.19 12.43 -7.95
C LEU A 76 9.39 12.78 -8.87
N GLY A 77 10.60 12.31 -8.55
CA GLY A 77 11.80 12.54 -9.36
C GLY A 77 12.50 13.88 -9.12
N TYR A 78 12.22 14.54 -8.00
CA TYR A 78 12.89 15.77 -7.57
C TYR A 78 14.09 15.44 -6.68
N GLN A 79 15.16 16.23 -6.80
CA GLN A 79 16.37 16.06 -5.98
C GLN A 79 16.25 16.70 -4.60
N ASP A 80 15.50 17.80 -4.51
CA ASP A 80 15.29 18.57 -3.29
C ASP A 80 13.78 18.73 -3.03
N PRO A 81 13.30 18.43 -1.82
CA PRO A 81 11.95 18.80 -1.40
C PRO A 81 11.58 20.26 -1.66
N GLN A 82 12.51 21.21 -1.53
CA GLN A 82 12.21 22.61 -1.81
C GLN A 82 11.83 22.85 -3.28
N GLU A 83 12.42 22.10 -4.21
CA GLU A 83 12.09 22.20 -5.64
C GLU A 83 10.62 21.80 -5.90
N VAL A 84 10.10 20.84 -5.13
CA VAL A 84 8.69 20.41 -5.19
C VAL A 84 7.76 21.57 -4.88
N LEU A 85 8.08 22.38 -3.86
CA LEU A 85 7.23 23.50 -3.41
C LEU A 85 7.10 24.57 -4.50
N PHE A 86 8.20 24.88 -5.22
CA PHE A 86 8.19 25.90 -6.27
C PHE A 86 7.63 25.37 -7.61
N SER A 87 7.80 24.08 -7.89
CA SER A 87 7.38 23.49 -9.16
C SER A 87 5.91 23.08 -9.17
N LEU A 88 5.36 22.71 -8.02
CA LEU A 88 3.98 22.21 -7.88
C LEU A 88 3.03 23.27 -7.31
N THR A 89 3.06 24.46 -7.89
CA THR A 89 2.08 25.52 -7.62
C THR A 89 0.73 25.23 -8.27
N ASP A 90 0.73 24.63 -9.46
CA ASP A 90 -0.48 24.15 -10.15
C ASP A 90 -0.59 22.62 -10.03
N LEU A 91 -1.23 22.14 -8.97
CA LEU A 91 -1.39 20.71 -8.71
C LEU A 91 -2.15 20.00 -9.85
N ALA A 92 -3.18 20.66 -10.39
CA ALA A 92 -4.01 20.09 -11.44
C ALA A 92 -3.21 19.89 -12.73
N GLY A 93 -2.47 20.92 -13.18
CA GLY A 93 -1.73 20.83 -14.44
C GLY A 93 -0.44 20.02 -14.34
N THR A 94 0.23 20.01 -13.19
CA THR A 94 1.60 19.47 -13.06
C THR A 94 1.71 18.14 -12.34
N LEU A 95 0.84 17.88 -11.36
CA LEU A 95 0.95 16.71 -10.48
C LEU A 95 -0.09 15.63 -10.82
N PHE A 96 -1.36 15.99 -10.93
CA PHE A 96 -2.44 15.04 -11.15
C PHE A 96 -2.64 14.74 -12.64
N VAL A 97 -2.70 13.47 -13.01
CA VAL A 97 -2.95 13.08 -14.41
C VAL A 97 -4.40 13.40 -14.81
N GLY A 98 -5.37 13.29 -13.89
CA GLY A 98 -6.77 13.64 -14.12
C GLY A 98 -7.07 15.14 -14.10
N GLY A 99 -6.07 15.98 -13.85
CA GLY A 99 -6.18 17.42 -14.03
C GLY A 99 -7.11 18.11 -13.03
N ALA A 100 -7.76 19.19 -13.50
CA ALA A 100 -8.61 20.03 -12.66
C ALA A 100 -9.86 19.31 -12.16
N GLN A 101 -10.44 18.42 -12.97
CA GLN A 101 -11.66 17.68 -12.61
C GLN A 101 -11.42 16.69 -11.46
N GLU A 102 -10.24 16.06 -11.45
CA GLU A 102 -9.82 15.20 -10.36
C GLU A 102 -9.66 16.00 -9.06
N LEU A 103 -8.98 17.16 -9.14
CA LEU A 103 -8.76 18.03 -7.98
C LEU A 103 -10.08 18.60 -7.42
N GLU A 104 -11.03 18.93 -8.29
CA GLU A 104 -12.39 19.36 -7.90
C GLU A 104 -13.12 18.25 -7.14
N SER A 105 -13.09 17.02 -7.67
CA SER A 105 -13.71 15.86 -7.02
C SER A 105 -13.10 15.57 -5.64
N ILE A 106 -11.77 15.68 -5.52
CA ILE A 106 -11.06 15.56 -4.24
C ILE A 106 -11.51 16.67 -3.28
N GLY A 107 -11.61 17.90 -3.76
CA GLY A 107 -12.07 19.04 -2.97
C GLY A 107 -13.47 18.85 -2.41
N GLU A 108 -14.43 18.40 -3.22
CA GLU A 108 -15.80 18.12 -2.78
C GLU A 108 -15.87 17.08 -1.66
N ILE A 109 -15.12 15.97 -1.82
CA ILE A 109 -15.09 14.90 -0.82
C ILE A 109 -14.46 15.41 0.48
N LEU A 110 -13.34 16.14 0.40
CA LEU A 110 -12.67 16.69 1.58
C LEU A 110 -13.54 17.71 2.33
N GLN A 111 -14.35 18.50 1.62
CA GLN A 111 -15.29 19.42 2.26
C GLN A 111 -16.41 18.68 2.99
N ARG A 112 -16.91 17.57 2.41
CA ARG A 112 -18.00 16.78 2.99
C ARG A 112 -17.53 15.89 4.16
N GLU A 113 -16.42 15.19 3.98
CA GLU A 113 -15.99 14.08 4.83
C GLU A 113 -14.75 14.41 5.69
N ARG A 114 -14.13 15.59 5.47
CA ARG A 114 -12.88 16.03 6.11
C ARG A 114 -11.66 15.14 5.84
N SER A 115 -11.84 14.02 5.16
CA SER A 115 -10.78 13.09 4.79
C SER A 115 -11.15 12.32 3.53
N LEU A 116 -10.13 11.86 2.80
CA LEU A 116 -10.25 10.95 1.67
C LEU A 116 -9.15 9.90 1.84
N LEU A 117 -9.54 8.65 2.13
CA LEU A 117 -8.63 7.57 2.47
C LEU A 117 -8.61 6.51 1.37
N GLY A 118 -7.43 5.95 1.12
CA GLY A 118 -7.24 4.87 0.17
C GLY A 118 -7.53 5.28 -1.28
N TYR A 119 -7.33 6.55 -1.62
CA TYR A 119 -7.58 7.05 -2.97
C TYR A 119 -6.46 6.63 -3.91
N GLU A 120 -6.75 5.71 -4.81
CA GLU A 120 -5.80 5.28 -5.84
C GLU A 120 -5.86 6.21 -7.04
N THR A 121 -4.70 6.78 -7.41
CA THR A 121 -4.59 7.67 -8.56
C THR A 121 -3.20 7.60 -9.19
N GLN A 122 -2.98 8.40 -10.23
CA GLN A 122 -1.75 8.52 -10.98
C GLN A 122 -1.20 9.94 -10.87
N LEU A 123 0.05 10.03 -10.42
CA LEU A 123 0.80 11.28 -10.37
C LEU A 123 1.81 11.34 -11.50
N ARG A 124 2.07 12.57 -11.97
CA ARG A 124 3.10 12.86 -12.94
C ARG A 124 4.40 13.21 -12.22
N ARG A 125 5.48 12.56 -12.61
CA ARG A 125 6.85 12.88 -12.15
C ARG A 125 7.42 14.07 -12.93
N LYS A 126 8.51 14.65 -12.43
CA LYS A 126 9.25 15.75 -13.07
C LYS A 126 9.68 15.44 -14.51
N ASP A 127 10.01 14.18 -14.80
CA ASP A 127 10.41 13.72 -16.14
C ASP A 127 9.22 13.44 -17.09
N GLY A 128 7.98 13.61 -16.60
CA GLY A 128 6.75 13.32 -17.33
C GLY A 128 6.26 11.87 -17.23
N SER A 129 7.02 10.97 -16.60
CA SER A 129 6.56 9.60 -16.34
C SER A 129 5.41 9.58 -15.33
N VAL A 130 4.63 8.50 -15.35
CA VAL A 130 3.48 8.31 -14.47
C VAL A 130 3.86 7.38 -13.31
N LEU A 131 3.33 7.69 -12.13
CA LEU A 131 3.47 6.92 -10.91
C LEU A 131 2.09 6.56 -10.36
N ASP A 132 1.82 5.26 -10.19
CA ASP A 132 0.62 4.81 -9.48
C ASP A 132 0.82 4.99 -7.99
N VAL A 133 -0.11 5.71 -7.36
CA VAL A 133 -0.07 6.00 -5.92
C VAL A 133 -1.37 5.66 -5.22
N LEU A 134 -1.25 5.39 -3.92
CA LEU A 134 -2.35 5.42 -2.96
C LEU A 134 -2.20 6.67 -2.09
N MET A 135 -3.24 7.48 -2.00
CA MET A 135 -3.25 8.72 -1.24
C MET A 135 -4.23 8.66 -0.08
N ASN A 136 -3.80 9.18 1.07
CA ASN A 136 -4.68 9.55 2.18
C ASN A 136 -4.57 11.06 2.37
N LEU A 137 -5.69 11.76 2.29
CA LEU A 137 -5.79 13.21 2.40
C LEU A 137 -6.66 13.57 3.60
N LEU A 138 -6.20 14.49 4.44
CA LEU A 138 -6.91 14.97 5.62
C LEU A 138 -6.97 16.48 5.61
N LEU A 139 -8.19 17.04 5.70
CA LEU A 139 -8.39 18.48 5.79
C LEU A 139 -8.11 18.95 7.22
N LYS A 140 -7.24 19.94 7.40
CA LYS A 140 -6.97 20.50 8.72
C LYS A 140 -8.17 21.27 9.27
N PRO A 141 -8.60 21.01 10.51
CA PRO A 141 -9.71 21.72 11.12
C PRO A 141 -9.37 23.18 11.44
N ASP A 142 -8.11 23.46 11.82
CA ASP A 142 -7.69 24.77 12.30
C ASP A 142 -7.15 25.70 11.20
N GLN A 143 -7.02 25.21 9.97
CA GLN A 143 -6.49 25.95 8.83
C GLN A 143 -7.33 25.67 7.58
N GLU A 144 -8.11 26.67 7.18
CA GLU A 144 -9.06 26.57 6.09
C GLU A 144 -8.36 26.23 4.76
N GLY A 145 -8.84 25.20 4.08
CA GLY A 145 -8.33 24.77 2.77
C GLY A 145 -6.97 24.05 2.79
N LEU A 146 -6.37 23.82 3.97
CA LEU A 146 -5.08 23.14 4.08
C LEU A 146 -5.26 21.64 4.29
N VAL A 147 -4.59 20.85 3.45
CA VAL A 147 -4.67 19.40 3.43
C VAL A 147 -3.32 18.80 3.82
N GLU A 148 -3.33 17.83 4.72
CA GLU A 148 -2.21 16.91 4.93
C GLU A 148 -2.39 15.67 4.09
N GLY A 149 -1.36 15.29 3.34
CA GLY A 149 -1.39 14.17 2.43
C GLY A 149 -0.29 13.16 2.71
N PHE A 150 -0.66 11.89 2.62
CA PHE A 150 0.24 10.75 2.66
C PHE A 150 0.16 10.01 1.33
N VAL A 151 1.31 9.69 0.75
CA VAL A 151 1.44 9.07 -0.58
C VAL A 151 2.26 7.79 -0.46
N ALA A 152 1.69 6.69 -0.93
CA ALA A 152 2.38 5.42 -1.10
C ALA A 152 2.52 5.10 -2.58
N ASP A 153 3.73 4.72 -3.01
CA ASP A 153 3.95 4.11 -4.32
C ASP A 153 3.34 2.70 -4.32
N ILE A 154 2.41 2.43 -5.24
CA ILE A 154 1.75 1.13 -5.38
C ILE A 154 2.13 0.43 -6.68
N THR A 155 3.15 0.91 -7.39
CA THR A 155 3.59 0.39 -8.68
C THR A 155 3.96 -1.09 -8.56
N GLU A 156 4.80 -1.45 -7.58
CA GLU A 156 5.20 -2.85 -7.38
C GLU A 156 4.01 -3.76 -7.03
N ARG A 157 3.06 -3.23 -6.23
CA ARG A 157 1.84 -3.96 -5.85
C ARG A 157 0.98 -4.26 -7.08
N LYS A 158 0.74 -3.26 -7.94
CA LYS A 158 -0.02 -3.43 -9.19
C LYS A 158 0.68 -4.40 -10.15
N GLN A 159 2.00 -4.26 -10.33
CA GLN A 159 2.78 -5.19 -11.17
C GLN A 159 2.77 -6.63 -10.64
N ALA A 160 2.76 -6.82 -9.31
CA ALA A 160 2.62 -8.15 -8.73
C ALA A 160 1.22 -8.72 -8.97
N GLN A 161 0.18 -7.91 -8.82
CA GLN A 161 -1.21 -8.31 -9.07
C GLN A 161 -1.44 -8.69 -10.54
N GLU A 162 -0.91 -7.91 -11.49
CA GLU A 162 -0.99 -8.21 -12.92
C GLU A 162 -0.27 -9.51 -13.28
N ARG A 163 0.94 -9.72 -12.73
CA ARG A 163 1.68 -10.98 -12.94
C ARG A 163 0.91 -12.19 -12.39
N LEU A 164 0.29 -12.06 -11.22
CA LEU A 164 -0.53 -13.12 -10.65
C LEU A 164 -1.75 -13.42 -11.53
N GLN A 165 -2.42 -12.39 -12.06
CA GLN A 165 -3.55 -12.57 -12.96
C GLN A 165 -3.13 -13.31 -14.24
N GLN A 166 -2.04 -12.88 -14.88
CA GLN A 166 -1.51 -13.53 -16.09
C GLN A 166 -1.18 -15.01 -15.85
N LEU A 167 -0.53 -15.33 -14.72
CA LEU A 167 -0.22 -16.71 -14.36
C LEU A 167 -1.47 -17.54 -14.12
N ASN A 168 -2.50 -16.97 -13.52
CA ASN A 168 -3.77 -17.67 -13.31
C ASN A 168 -4.48 -17.96 -14.64
N ASP A 169 -4.54 -16.97 -15.54
CA ASP A 169 -5.14 -17.13 -16.86
C ASP A 169 -4.41 -18.22 -17.68
N GLU A 170 -3.07 -18.23 -17.66
CA GLU A 170 -2.28 -19.29 -18.28
C GLU A 170 -2.55 -20.67 -17.66
N LEU A 171 -2.69 -20.73 -16.33
CA LEU A 171 -2.95 -21.97 -15.62
C LEU A 171 -4.33 -22.53 -15.99
N GLU A 172 -5.37 -21.68 -16.04
CA GLU A 172 -6.72 -22.06 -16.45
C GLU A 172 -6.75 -22.61 -17.87
N GLN A 173 -6.03 -21.98 -18.80
CA GLN A 173 -5.90 -22.48 -20.17
C GLN A 173 -5.23 -23.86 -20.21
N ARG A 174 -4.13 -24.05 -19.47
CA ARG A 174 -3.44 -25.35 -19.39
C ARG A 174 -4.31 -26.43 -18.76
N VAL A 175 -5.04 -26.12 -17.69
CA VAL A 175 -5.98 -27.04 -17.04
C VAL A 175 -7.08 -27.45 -18.02
N THR A 176 -7.65 -26.50 -18.74
CA THR A 176 -8.70 -26.77 -19.73
C THR A 176 -8.18 -27.67 -20.86
N ALA A 177 -7.01 -27.36 -21.42
CA ALA A 177 -6.37 -28.18 -22.44
C ALA A 177 -6.12 -29.62 -21.96
N ARG A 178 -5.52 -29.77 -20.76
CA ARG A 178 -5.26 -31.09 -20.17
C ARG A 178 -6.53 -31.86 -19.83
N THR A 179 -7.57 -31.17 -19.40
CA THR A 179 -8.87 -31.80 -19.11
C THR A 179 -9.47 -32.37 -20.38
N ASN A 180 -9.41 -31.63 -21.50
CA ASN A 180 -9.88 -32.13 -22.80
C ASN A 180 -9.06 -33.34 -23.28
N GLU A 181 -7.72 -33.27 -23.19
CA GLU A 181 -6.85 -34.41 -23.52
C GLU A 181 -7.19 -35.66 -22.68
N LEU A 182 -7.40 -35.48 -21.37
CA LEU A 182 -7.78 -36.57 -20.47
C LEU A 182 -9.16 -37.13 -20.80
N LEU A 183 -10.13 -36.29 -21.14
CA LEU A 183 -11.46 -36.74 -21.55
C LEU A 183 -11.39 -37.60 -22.82
N ASP A 184 -10.61 -37.18 -23.81
CA ASP A 184 -10.45 -37.94 -25.05
C ASP A 184 -9.69 -39.25 -24.83
N ALA A 185 -8.63 -39.24 -24.02
CA ALA A 185 -7.93 -40.46 -23.62
C ALA A 185 -8.86 -41.42 -22.85
N ASN A 186 -9.69 -40.90 -21.95
CA ASN A 186 -10.64 -41.71 -21.18
C ASN A 186 -11.69 -42.35 -22.10
N ARG A 187 -12.25 -41.59 -23.05
CA ARG A 187 -13.17 -42.12 -24.07
C ARG A 187 -12.55 -43.25 -24.87
N ASN A 188 -11.32 -43.06 -25.35
CA ASN A 188 -10.59 -44.09 -26.09
C ASN A 188 -10.36 -45.36 -25.25
N LEU A 189 -9.97 -45.21 -23.98
CA LEU A 189 -9.80 -46.35 -23.07
C LEU A 189 -11.13 -47.09 -22.83
N GLN A 190 -12.23 -46.36 -22.63
CA GLN A 190 -13.56 -46.98 -22.46
C GLN A 190 -13.99 -47.76 -23.70
N GLN A 191 -13.72 -47.23 -24.90
CA GLN A 191 -13.97 -47.94 -26.16
C GLN A 191 -13.14 -49.23 -26.23
N GLN A 192 -11.84 -49.17 -25.94
CA GLN A 192 -10.97 -50.34 -25.94
C GLN A 192 -11.40 -51.40 -24.92
N ILE A 193 -11.80 -50.99 -23.71
CA ILE A 193 -12.33 -51.89 -22.68
C ILE A 193 -13.59 -52.60 -23.18
N THR A 194 -14.50 -51.86 -23.80
CA THR A 194 -15.76 -52.40 -24.33
C THR A 194 -15.49 -53.40 -25.46
N GLN A 195 -14.61 -53.05 -26.40
CA GLN A 195 -14.23 -53.94 -27.50
C GLN A 195 -13.54 -55.21 -26.99
N ARG A 196 -12.63 -55.09 -26.01
CA ARG A 196 -11.97 -56.26 -25.39
C ARG A 196 -12.97 -57.19 -24.69
N LYS A 197 -13.98 -56.63 -24.01
CA LYS A 197 -15.06 -57.43 -23.39
C LYS A 197 -15.85 -58.21 -24.43
N GLN A 198 -16.26 -57.56 -25.52
CA GLN A 198 -17.00 -58.21 -26.62
C GLN A 198 -16.18 -59.32 -27.29
N ILE A 199 -14.90 -59.08 -27.56
CA ILE A 199 -14.00 -60.09 -28.14
C ILE A 199 -13.84 -61.28 -27.18
N ALA A 200 -13.63 -61.03 -25.89
CA ALA A 200 -13.47 -62.09 -24.89
C ALA A 200 -14.74 -62.95 -24.77
N GLU A 201 -15.92 -62.34 -24.84
CA GLU A 201 -17.21 -63.02 -24.81
C GLU A 201 -17.42 -63.87 -26.07
N ALA A 202 -17.21 -63.30 -27.27
CA ALA A 202 -17.29 -64.05 -28.52
C ALA A 202 -16.28 -65.21 -28.60
N LEU A 203 -15.07 -65.03 -28.07
CA LEU A 203 -14.05 -66.08 -28.02
C LEU A 203 -14.48 -67.21 -27.07
N ARG A 204 -15.11 -66.88 -25.95
CA ARG A 204 -15.66 -67.87 -25.01
C ARG A 204 -16.76 -68.68 -25.66
N ASP A 205 -17.72 -68.04 -26.31
CA ASP A 205 -18.82 -68.71 -27.00
C ASP A 205 -18.32 -69.62 -28.13
N ALA A 206 -17.36 -69.13 -28.93
CA ALA A 206 -16.75 -69.92 -29.99
C ALA A 206 -15.98 -71.14 -29.45
N ARG A 207 -15.26 -70.99 -28.34
CA ARG A 207 -14.57 -72.10 -27.68
C ARG A 207 -15.57 -73.15 -27.17
N ASP A 208 -16.60 -72.71 -26.46
CA ASP A 208 -17.60 -73.61 -25.88
C ASP A 208 -18.38 -74.37 -26.99
N ALA A 209 -18.67 -73.72 -28.11
CA ALA A 209 -19.25 -74.36 -29.30
C ALA A 209 -18.31 -75.38 -29.96
N ALA A 210 -17.01 -75.05 -30.09
CA ALA A 210 -16.02 -75.97 -30.65
C ALA A 210 -15.82 -77.21 -29.76
N GLU A 211 -15.78 -77.04 -28.44
CA GLU A 211 -15.72 -78.15 -27.49
C GLU A 211 -16.96 -79.06 -27.56
N ALA A 212 -18.16 -78.49 -27.71
CA ALA A 212 -19.38 -79.25 -27.87
C ALA A 212 -19.38 -80.08 -29.17
N ALA A 213 -18.91 -79.48 -30.27
CA ALA A 213 -18.79 -80.16 -31.56
C ALA A 213 -17.76 -81.30 -31.52
N ASN A 214 -16.62 -81.10 -30.86
CA ASN A 214 -15.61 -82.15 -30.66
C ASN A 214 -16.16 -83.29 -29.79
N ARG A 215 -16.78 -83.00 -28.65
CA ARG A 215 -17.42 -84.03 -27.80
C ARG A 215 -18.48 -84.83 -28.54
N SER A 216 -19.22 -84.19 -29.44
CA SER A 216 -20.19 -84.87 -30.30
C SER A 216 -19.50 -85.82 -31.28
N LYS A 217 -18.46 -85.36 -32.00
CA LYS A 217 -17.65 -86.21 -32.89
C LYS A 217 -17.02 -87.40 -32.18
N ASP A 218 -16.43 -87.18 -31.00
CA ASP A 218 -15.80 -88.26 -30.22
C ASP A 218 -16.81 -89.33 -29.81
N LYS A 219 -18.04 -88.95 -29.45
CA LYS A 219 -19.14 -89.89 -29.20
C LYS A 219 -19.53 -90.69 -30.44
N TYR A 220 -19.53 -90.07 -31.62
CA TYR A 220 -19.85 -90.77 -32.87
C TYR A 220 -18.74 -91.73 -33.30
N ILE A 221 -17.47 -91.36 -33.12
CA ILE A 221 -16.33 -92.23 -33.45
C ILE A 221 -16.21 -93.39 -32.47
N ALA A 222 -16.55 -93.20 -31.19
CA ALA A 222 -16.53 -94.27 -30.19
C ALA A 222 -17.70 -95.27 -30.29
N ALA A 223 -18.71 -94.97 -31.12
CA ALA A 223 -19.90 -95.80 -31.31
C ALA A 223 -19.91 -96.57 -32.65
N ALA A 224 -18.86 -96.41 -33.47
CA ALA A 224 -18.62 -97.14 -34.72
C ALA A 224 -17.57 -98.23 -34.50
#